data_AF-A0A950TRE7-F1
#
_entry.id   AF-A0A950TRE7-F1
#
_cell.length_a   1.000
_cell.length_b   1.000
_cell.length_c   1.000
_cell.angle_alpha   90.00
_cell.angle_beta   90.00
_cell.angle_gamma   90.00
#
_symmetry.space_group_name_H-M   'P 1'
#
loop_
_entity.id
_entity.type
_entity.pdbx_description
1 polymer ?
#
loop_
_entity_poly.entity_id
_entity_poly.type
_entity_poly.pdbx_seq_one_letter_code
_entity_poly.pdbx_strand_id
1 'polypeptide(L)' 'MTHESIAEITAPPDRRAVWYGRTAVAPPEFPTLTFDLDVDVCVIGGGLAGLTVAREVARRDWSVALIETS' A
#
# COMPACT_ATOMS: atom_id res chain seq x y z
N MET A 1 -2.58 -8.88 -48.75
CA MET A 1 -3.63 -8.26 -47.92
C MET A 1 -3.34 -8.66 -46.48
N THR A 2 -2.50 -7.90 -45.80
CA THR A 2 -2.00 -8.19 -44.44
C THR A 2 -3.02 -7.72 -43.43
N HIS A 3 -3.46 -8.63 -42.55
CA HIS A 3 -4.29 -8.33 -41.38
C HIS A 3 -3.53 -7.38 -40.46
N GLU A 4 -4.10 -6.21 -40.15
CA GLU A 4 -3.65 -5.40 -39.02
C GLU A 4 -4.12 -6.06 -37.71
N SER A 5 -3.17 -6.35 -36.84
CA SER A 5 -3.42 -6.83 -35.48
C SER A 5 -4.03 -5.71 -34.65
N ILE A 6 -5.21 -5.95 -34.08
CA ILE A 6 -5.85 -5.04 -33.12
C ILE A 6 -4.94 -4.90 -31.88
N ALA A 7 -4.79 -3.64 -31.46
CA ALA A 7 -3.90 -3.15 -30.42
C ALA A 7 -4.02 -3.89 -29.08
N GLU A 8 -2.87 -4.16 -28.46
CA GLU A 8 -2.80 -4.41 -27.03
C GLU A 8 -3.24 -3.15 -26.30
N ILE A 9 -4.45 -3.16 -25.74
CA ILE A 9 -4.91 -2.12 -24.81
C ILE A 9 -4.08 -2.31 -23.54
N THR A 10 -2.91 -1.69 -23.48
CA THR A 10 -2.16 -1.56 -22.23
C THR A 10 -3.06 -0.79 -21.28
N ALA A 11 -3.40 -1.39 -20.13
CA ALA A 11 -4.12 -0.71 -19.08
C ALA A 11 -3.43 0.64 -18.80
N PRO A 12 -4.17 1.75 -18.59
CA PRO A 12 -3.56 3.04 -18.33
C PRO A 12 -2.56 2.87 -17.18
N PRO A 13 -1.33 3.41 -17.31
CA PRO A 13 -0.31 3.23 -16.29
C PRO A 13 -0.86 3.69 -14.95
N ASP A 14 -0.50 2.98 -13.88
CA ASP A 14 -0.88 3.37 -12.53
C ASP A 14 -0.56 4.86 -12.34
N ARG A 15 -1.60 5.68 -12.23
CA ARG A 15 -1.45 7.12 -12.11
C ARG A 15 -0.66 7.51 -10.87
N ARG A 16 -0.64 6.68 -9.82
CA ARG A 16 0.19 6.89 -8.62
C ARG A 16 1.67 6.68 -8.95
N ALA A 17 2.02 5.59 -9.64
CA ALA A 17 3.38 5.33 -10.11
C ALA A 17 3.91 6.40 -11.07
N VAL A 18 3.10 6.96 -11.97
CA VAL A 18 3.59 7.95 -12.95
C VAL A 18 3.87 9.31 -12.32
N TRP A 19 3.05 9.76 -11.36
CA TRP A 19 3.22 11.08 -10.76
C TRP A 19 4.17 11.04 -9.54
N TYR A 20 4.06 10.07 -8.65
CA TYR A 20 4.98 9.96 -7.51
C TYR A 20 6.29 9.24 -7.85
N GLY A 21 6.27 8.30 -8.80
CA GLY A 21 7.42 7.44 -9.09
C GLY A 21 8.58 8.09 -9.83
N ARG A 22 8.40 9.27 -10.45
CA ARG A 22 9.47 9.94 -11.21
C ARG A 22 10.64 10.43 -10.35
N THR A 23 10.38 10.73 -9.09
CA THR A 23 11.39 11.18 -8.12
C THR A 23 11.31 10.38 -6.81
N ALA A 24 10.47 9.34 -6.76
CA ALA A 24 10.40 8.49 -5.58
C ALA A 24 11.75 7.80 -5.38
N VAL A 25 12.22 7.84 -4.14
CA VAL A 25 13.24 6.90 -3.69
C VAL A 25 12.63 5.51 -3.74
N ALA A 26 13.42 4.50 -4.11
CA ALA A 26 12.97 3.12 -4.04
C ALA A 26 12.37 2.85 -2.64
N PRO A 27 11.14 2.34 -2.56
CA PRO A 27 10.58 1.99 -1.27
C PRO A 27 11.46 0.94 -0.58
N PRO A 28 11.53 0.93 0.75
CA PRO A 28 12.17 -0.16 1.47
C PRO A 28 11.46 -1.48 1.14
N GLU A 29 12.13 -2.61 1.32
CA GLU A 29 11.46 -3.90 1.25
C GLU A 29 10.45 -4.01 2.40
N PHE A 30 9.22 -4.39 2.08
CA PHE A 30 8.17 -4.71 3.04
C PHE A 30 8.09 -6.22 3.19
N PRO A 31 8.78 -6.81 4.19
CA PRO A 31 8.73 -8.25 4.39
C PRO A 31 7.31 -8.69 4.71
N THR A 32 6.94 -9.87 4.19
CA THR A 32 5.66 -10.49 4.53
C THR A 32 5.59 -10.77 6.03
N LEU A 33 4.45 -10.48 6.65
CA LEU A 33 4.17 -10.90 8.01
C LEU A 33 4.01 -12.43 8.04
N THR A 34 4.97 -13.12 8.64
CA THR A 34 5.05 -14.60 8.68
C THR A 34 4.61 -15.21 10.01
N PHE A 35 4.14 -14.39 10.94
CA PHE A 35 3.75 -14.76 12.29
C PHE A 35 2.52 -13.97 12.73
N ASP A 36 1.85 -14.47 13.75
CA ASP A 36 0.64 -13.83 14.28
C ASP A 36 0.98 -12.69 15.25
N LEU A 37 0.19 -11.63 15.20
CA LEU A 37 0.25 -10.50 16.13
C LEU A 37 -1.04 -10.46 16.95
N ASP A 38 -0.92 -10.65 18.25
CA ASP A 38 -2.00 -10.38 19.20
C ASP A 38 -2.00 -8.90 19.56
N VAL A 39 -3.01 -8.19 19.08
CA VAL A 39 -3.22 -6.76 19.34
C VAL A 39 -4.68 -6.47 19.61
N ASP A 40 -4.94 -5.41 20.37
CA ASP A 40 -6.31 -4.95 20.63
C ASP A 40 -6.97 -4.44 19.34
N VAL A 41 -6.18 -3.84 18.43
CA VAL A 41 -6.67 -3.30 17.14
C VAL A 41 -5.69 -3.59 16.01
N CYS A 42 -6.22 -4.12 14.90
CA CYS A 42 -5.50 -4.25 13.63
C CYS A 42 -6.05 -3.24 12.60
N VAL A 43 -5.16 -2.44 12.00
CA VAL A 43 -5.47 -1.44 10.98
C VAL A 43 -4.92 -1.91 9.63
N ILE A 44 -5.78 -1.95 8.61
CA ILE A 44 -5.38 -2.31 7.24
C ILE A 44 -5.30 -1.04 6.39
N GLY A 45 -4.11 -0.75 5.85
CA GLY A 45 -3.82 0.39 5.00
C GLY A 45 -3.02 1.50 5.70
N GLY A 46 -1.84 1.82 5.17
CA GLY A 46 -0.89 2.84 5.63
C GLY A 46 -1.15 4.26 5.11
N GLY A 47 -2.34 4.53 4.58
CA GLY A 47 -2.74 5.88 4.20
C GLY A 47 -2.98 6.79 5.41
N LEU A 48 -3.28 8.08 5.15
CA LEU A 48 -3.52 9.08 6.19
C LEU A 48 -4.60 8.66 7.20
N ALA A 49 -5.68 8.04 6.73
CA ALA A 49 -6.73 7.54 7.59
C ALA A 49 -6.23 6.44 8.53
N GLY A 50 -5.53 5.43 8.01
CA GLY A 50 -5.01 4.32 8.81
C GLY A 50 -3.96 4.77 9.83
N LEU A 51 -3.05 5.65 9.43
CA LEU A 51 -2.06 6.24 10.34
C LEU A 51 -2.71 7.09 11.44
N THR A 52 -3.76 7.85 11.10
CA THR A 52 -4.52 8.63 12.10
C THR A 52 -5.18 7.70 13.11
N VAL A 53 -5.81 6.62 12.65
CA VAL A 53 -6.42 5.62 13.54
C VAL A 53 -5.37 4.97 14.42
N ALA A 54 -4.27 4.47 13.86
CA ALA A 54 -3.21 3.82 14.63
C ALA A 54 -2.62 4.75 15.71
N ARG A 55 -2.41 6.02 15.37
CA ARG A 55 -1.94 7.03 16.33
C ARG A 55 -2.92 7.25 17.47
N GLU A 56 -4.20 7.42 17.19
CA GLU A 56 -5.19 7.67 18.24
C GLU A 56 -5.49 6.43 19.09
N VAL A 57 -5.36 5.22 18.54
CA VAL A 57 -5.41 3.97 19.30
C VAL A 57 -4.21 3.85 20.23
N ALA A 58 -2.99 4.05 19.72
CA ALA A 58 -1.77 3.98 20.54
C ALA A 58 -1.77 5.02 21.69
N ARG A 59 -2.33 6.22 21.47
CA ARG A 59 -2.46 7.26 22.52
C ARG A 59 -3.44 6.91 23.63
N ARG A 60 -4.26 5.88 23.44
CA ARG A 60 -5.18 5.34 24.46
C ARG A 60 -4.58 4.14 25.21
N ASP A 61 -3.28 3.91 25.04
CA ASP A 61 -2.54 2.78 25.60
C ASP A 61 -3.06 1.40 25.14
N TRP A 62 -3.62 1.34 23.94
CA TRP A 62 -4.03 0.08 23.30
C TRP A 62 -2.94 -0.40 22.36
N SER A 63 -2.73 -1.72 22.35
CA SER A 63 -1.83 -2.35 21.38
C SER A 63 -2.44 -2.29 19.98
N VAL A 64 -1.65 -1.86 19.00
CA VAL A 64 -2.12 -1.67 17.62
C VAL A 64 -1.08 -2.16 16.61
N ALA A 65 -1.54 -2.92 15.62
CA ALA A 65 -0.77 -3.28 14.43
C ALA A 65 -1.35 -2.57 13.21
N LEU A 66 -0.49 -2.06 12.33
CA LEU A 66 -0.88 -1.52 11.02
C LEU A 66 -0.19 -2.33 9.92
N ILE A 67 -0.96 -2.80 8.95
CA ILE A 67 -0.49 -3.64 7.84
C ILE A 67 -0.76 -2.93 6.51
N GLU A 68 0.24 -2.88 5.63
CA GLU A 68 0.19 -2.31 4.28
C GLU A 68 0.93 -3.23 3.29
N THR A 69 0.55 -3.15 2.01
CA THR A 69 1.01 -4.01 0.92
C THR A 69 2.06 -3.38 0.00
N SER A 70 2.25 -2.06 0.10
CA SER A 70 2.95 -1.22 -0.89
C SER A 70 4.30 -0.70 -0.42
#